data_AF-A0A846WJJ3-F1
#
_entry.id   AF-A0A846WJJ3-F1
#
_cell.length_a   1.000
_cell.length_b   1.000
_cell.length_c   1.000
_cell.angle_alpha   90.00
_cell.angle_beta   90.00
_cell.angle_gamma   90.00
#
_symmetry.space_group_name_H-M   'P 1'
#
loop_
_entity.id
_entity.type
_entity.pdbx_description
1 polymer ?
#
loop_
_entity_poly.entity_id
_entity_poly.type
_entity_poly.pdbx_seq_one_letter_code
_entity_poly.pdbx_strand_id
1 'polypeptide(L)'
;MLHWAHPDAEEATVFDPHTPDFDAPDPNTPDPNTPDLVTPETGEPDPVLAWTAMRDWLADSVAGIPAGGVLDLGPAEYDDSDDAGDVPCAQILVLRDQTFMVRLSTTVMTIPAVAGYAVPRAMLDRWNYEDRFRDCTHGYLLTRSRGCVADVCVAWFRDRRAISGPAVLGCHYTTGDPDPRARAAGRGSDGGDP
;
A
#
# COMPACT_ATOMS: atom_id res chain seq x y z
N MET A 1 7.35 -19.85 -3.09
CA MET A 1 5.96 -20.33 -3.07
C MET A 1 5.24 -19.52 -2.01
N LEU A 2 4.59 -18.43 -2.42
CA LEU A 2 4.01 -17.43 -1.53
C LEU A 2 2.54 -17.79 -1.29
N HIS A 3 2.13 -17.82 -0.02
CA HIS A 3 0.76 -18.13 0.41
C HIS A 3 0.03 -16.82 0.69
N TRP A 4 -1.09 -16.63 0.00
CA TRP A 4 -2.00 -15.50 0.13
C TRP A 4 -3.04 -15.81 1.22
N ALA A 5 -3.26 -14.91 2.17
CA ALA A 5 -4.29 -15.07 3.18
C ALA A 5 -5.59 -14.40 2.71
N HIS A 6 -6.57 -15.21 2.31
CA HIS A 6 -7.96 -14.78 2.23
C HIS A 6 -8.57 -14.76 3.64
N PRO A 7 -9.36 -13.74 4.03
CA PRO A 7 -10.23 -13.86 5.20
C PRO A 7 -11.37 -14.83 4.89
N ASP A 8 -11.52 -15.82 5.78
CA ASP A 8 -12.44 -16.93 5.72
C ASP A 8 -13.91 -16.52 5.57
N ALA A 9 -14.62 -17.23 4.69
CA ALA A 9 -16.07 -17.23 4.59
C ALA A 9 -16.62 -18.43 5.38
N GLU A 10 -17.10 -18.17 6.60
CA GLU A 10 -18.00 -19.07 7.35
C GLU A 10 -19.13 -18.17 7.89
N GLU A 11 -20.42 -18.49 7.86
CA GLU A 11 -21.05 -19.80 8.04
C GLU A 11 -22.50 -19.71 7.49
N ALA A 12 -22.87 -20.60 6.57
CA ALA A 12 -24.25 -20.78 6.14
C ALA A 12 -24.94 -21.76 7.09
N THR A 13 -25.86 -21.28 7.91
CA THR A 13 -26.70 -22.14 8.74
C THR A 13 -27.96 -22.52 7.98
N VAL A 14 -28.12 -23.84 7.76
CA VAL A 14 -29.31 -24.49 7.18
C VAL A 14 -30.41 -24.54 8.25
N PHE A 15 -31.63 -24.12 7.90
CA PHE A 15 -32.82 -24.21 8.76
C PHE A 15 -33.77 -25.31 8.25
N ASP A 16 -34.18 -26.23 9.14
CA ASP A 16 -35.03 -27.41 8.87
C ASP A 16 -36.52 -27.12 9.19
N PRO A 17 -37.49 -27.58 8.37
CA PRO A 17 -38.88 -27.12 8.40
C PRO A 17 -39.83 -27.88 9.36
N HIS A 18 -40.44 -27.12 10.27
CA HIS A 18 -41.76 -27.46 10.81
C HIS A 18 -42.69 -26.24 10.76
N THR A 19 -43.58 -26.26 9.78
CA THR A 19 -44.73 -25.36 9.63
C THR A 19 -45.77 -25.62 10.73
N PRO A 20 -46.55 -24.58 11.07
CA PRO A 20 -47.97 -24.73 10.80
C PRO A 20 -48.56 -23.52 10.04
N ASP A 21 -49.51 -23.88 9.18
CA ASP A 21 -50.37 -23.04 8.35
C ASP A 21 -50.97 -21.83 9.09
N PHE A 22 -50.77 -20.65 8.50
CA PHE A 22 -51.70 -19.53 8.60
C PHE A 22 -51.97 -19.05 7.18
N ASP A 23 -53.25 -18.94 6.83
CA ASP A 23 -53.78 -18.55 5.52
C ASP A 23 -52.87 -17.59 4.74
N ALA A 24 -52.34 -18.07 3.61
CA ALA A 24 -51.50 -17.26 2.74
C ALA A 24 -52.36 -16.15 2.08
N PRO A 25 -52.00 -14.86 2.23
CA PRO A 25 -52.51 -13.82 1.35
C PRO A 25 -51.90 -13.99 -0.05
N ASP A 26 -52.69 -13.72 -1.09
CA ASP A 26 -52.30 -13.83 -2.50
C ASP A 26 -50.97 -13.08 -2.79
N PRO A 27 -49.92 -13.77 -3.27
CA PRO A 27 -48.59 -13.19 -3.48
C PRO A 27 -48.51 -12.18 -4.64
N ASN A 28 -49.60 -11.93 -5.38
CA ASN A 28 -49.59 -11.03 -6.53
C ASN A 28 -50.24 -9.66 -6.30
N THR A 29 -50.46 -9.24 -5.05
CA THR A 29 -50.90 -7.87 -4.76
C THR A 29 -49.68 -7.04 -4.31
N PRO A 30 -49.18 -6.09 -5.12
CA PRO A 30 -48.11 -5.20 -4.67
C PRO A 30 -48.60 -4.39 -3.47
N ASP A 31 -47.91 -4.46 -2.34
CA ASP A 31 -48.17 -3.58 -1.20
C ASP A 31 -47.61 -2.18 -1.50
N PRO A 32 -48.46 -1.14 -1.65
CA PRO A 32 -48.01 0.21 -1.96
C PRO A 32 -47.28 0.90 -0.80
N ASN A 33 -47.15 0.26 0.36
CA ASN A 33 -46.52 0.84 1.56
C ASN A 33 -45.19 0.17 1.96
N THR A 34 -44.63 -0.73 1.15
CA THR A 34 -43.25 -1.18 1.37
C THR A 34 -42.33 -0.05 0.92
N PRO A 35 -41.57 0.63 1.81
CA PRO A 35 -40.54 1.54 1.36
C PRO A 35 -39.54 0.72 0.56
N ASP A 36 -39.28 1.14 -0.69
CA ASP A 36 -38.20 0.57 -1.50
C ASP A 36 -36.92 0.62 -0.65
N LEU A 37 -36.45 -0.55 -0.24
CA LEU A 37 -35.10 -0.72 0.26
C LEU A 37 -34.20 -0.37 -0.91
N VAL A 38 -33.81 0.91 -0.98
CA VAL A 38 -32.81 1.40 -1.90
C VAL A 38 -31.61 0.51 -1.69
N THR A 39 -31.37 -0.38 -2.64
CA THR A 39 -30.10 -1.11 -2.71
C THR A 39 -29.06 -0.01 -2.82
N PRO A 40 -28.07 0.11 -1.92
CA PRO A 40 -27.04 1.11 -2.11
C PRO A 40 -26.41 0.82 -3.46
N GLU A 41 -26.65 1.74 -4.41
CA GLU A 41 -25.98 1.76 -5.71
C GLU A 41 -24.49 1.60 -5.38
N THR A 42 -23.94 0.42 -5.65
CA THR A 42 -22.50 0.20 -5.57
C THR A 42 -21.92 0.85 -6.81
N GLY A 43 -22.06 2.18 -6.89
CA GLY A 43 -21.40 3.00 -7.90
C GLY A 43 -19.91 2.89 -7.67
N GLU A 44 -19.15 2.76 -8.76
CA GLU A 44 -17.70 2.86 -8.67
C GLU A 44 -17.32 4.13 -7.91
N PRO A 45 -16.37 4.07 -6.96
CA PRO A 45 -16.00 5.23 -6.16
C PRO A 45 -15.55 6.36 -7.09
N ASP A 46 -15.96 7.60 -6.78
CA ASP A 46 -15.50 8.79 -7.50
C ASP A 46 -13.97 8.73 -7.64
N PRO A 47 -13.42 8.75 -8.87
CA PRO A 47 -11.98 8.59 -9.08
C PRO A 47 -11.15 9.63 -8.31
N VAL A 48 -11.65 10.85 -8.14
CA VAL A 48 -10.97 11.88 -7.36
C VAL A 48 -10.92 11.50 -5.87
N LEU A 49 -12.03 10.99 -5.34
CA LEU A 49 -12.12 10.53 -3.96
C LEU A 49 -11.24 9.29 -3.73
N ALA A 50 -11.17 8.38 -4.70
CA ALA A 50 -10.34 7.19 -4.62
C ALA A 50 -8.84 7.53 -4.56
N TRP A 51 -8.36 8.46 -5.40
CA TRP A 51 -6.96 8.92 -5.34
C TRP A 51 -6.65 9.68 -4.05
N THR A 52 -7.62 10.45 -3.53
CA THR A 52 -7.47 11.14 -2.24
C THR A 52 -7.37 10.13 -1.09
N ALA A 53 -8.21 9.09 -1.09
CA ALA A 53 -8.14 8.02 -0.10
C ALA A 53 -6.80 7.27 -0.15
N MET A 54 -6.27 6.98 -1.35
CA MET A 54 -4.94 6.37 -1.50
C MET A 54 -3.83 7.26 -0.96
N ARG A 55 -3.89 8.58 -1.23
CA ARG A 55 -2.93 9.55 -0.70
C ARG A 55 -2.90 9.51 0.83
N ASP A 56 -4.06 9.60 1.46
CA ASP A 56 -4.17 9.65 2.92
C ASP A 56 -3.72 8.31 3.54
N TRP A 57 -4.14 7.19 2.95
CA TRP A 57 -3.66 5.86 3.33
C TRP A 57 -2.13 5.74 3.22
N LEU A 58 -1.51 6.25 2.15
CA LEU A 58 -0.05 6.22 1.99
C LEU A 58 0.65 7.04 3.07
N ALA A 59 0.19 8.26 3.32
CA ALA A 59 0.77 9.16 4.32
C ALA A 59 0.71 8.57 5.74
N ASP A 60 -0.38 7.86 6.06
CA ASP A 60 -0.54 7.15 7.33
C ASP A 60 0.31 5.88 7.38
N SER A 61 0.33 5.09 6.31
CA SER A 61 1.08 3.84 6.23
C SER A 61 2.57 4.04 6.47
N VAL A 62 3.18 5.04 5.83
CA VAL A 62 4.62 5.32 5.99
C VAL A 62 4.96 5.84 7.40
N ALA A 63 4.00 6.35 8.16
CA ALA A 63 4.20 6.76 9.55
C ALA A 63 4.37 5.56 10.49
N GLY A 64 3.74 4.42 10.14
CA GLY A 64 3.82 3.17 10.91
C GLY A 64 5.04 2.30 10.59
N ILE A 65 5.76 2.59 9.49
CA ILE A 65 6.90 1.78 9.05
C ILE A 65 8.16 2.17 9.85
N PRO A 66 8.87 1.20 10.48
CA PRO A 66 10.13 1.47 11.17
C PRO A 66 11.26 1.82 10.19
N ALA A 67 12.28 2.52 10.70
CA ALA A 67 13.49 2.79 9.94
C ALA A 67 14.13 1.49 9.42
N GLY A 68 14.51 1.49 8.15
CA GLY A 68 14.96 0.33 7.39
C GLY A 68 13.85 -0.38 6.62
N GLY A 69 12.58 -0.12 6.94
CA GLY A 69 11.44 -0.68 6.21
C GLY A 69 11.28 -0.09 4.82
N VAL A 70 10.71 -0.91 3.92
CA VAL A 70 10.50 -0.57 2.51
C VAL A 70 9.05 -0.87 2.12
N LEU A 71 8.41 0.08 1.44
CA LEU A 71 7.10 -0.09 0.84
C LEU A 71 7.24 0.06 -0.68
N ASP A 72 7.01 -1.02 -1.41
CA ASP A 72 6.96 -1.04 -2.86
C ASP A 72 5.52 -0.92 -3.35
N LEU A 73 5.31 -0.12 -4.38
CA LEU A 73 4.02 0.12 -5.03
C LEU A 73 4.17 -0.14 -6.54
N GLY A 74 3.16 -0.77 -7.13
CA GLY A 74 3.09 -1.05 -8.56
C GLY A 74 1.75 -1.68 -8.94
N PRO A 75 1.55 -2.09 -10.21
CA PRO A 75 0.37 -2.84 -10.62
C PRO A 75 0.21 -4.13 -9.80
N ALA A 76 -1.00 -4.42 -9.31
CA ALA A 76 -1.27 -5.61 -8.50
C ALA A 76 -1.09 -6.92 -9.30
N GLU A 77 -1.46 -6.89 -10.58
CA GLU A 77 -1.41 -8.03 -11.48
C GLU A 77 -0.09 -8.11 -12.28
N TYR A 78 0.97 -7.46 -11.80
CA TYR A 78 2.26 -7.53 -12.46
C TYR A 78 2.80 -8.99 -12.47
N ASP A 79 3.06 -9.50 -13.67
CA ASP A 79 3.73 -10.77 -13.92
C ASP A 79 5.16 -10.51 -14.41
N ASP A 80 6.13 -11.22 -13.85
CA ASP A 80 7.57 -11.11 -14.14
C ASP A 80 7.94 -11.83 -15.45
N SER A 81 6.98 -11.94 -16.38
CA SER A 81 7.24 -12.50 -17.70
C SER A 81 7.99 -11.49 -18.57
N ASP A 82 8.96 -11.99 -19.35
CA ASP A 82 9.93 -11.22 -20.15
C ASP A 82 9.31 -10.25 -21.19
N ASP A 83 7.97 -10.25 -21.37
CA ASP A 83 7.22 -9.35 -22.25
C ASP A 83 6.60 -8.13 -21.53
N ALA A 84 6.90 -7.93 -20.24
CA ALA A 84 6.40 -6.77 -19.51
C ALA A 84 6.99 -5.47 -20.07
N GLY A 85 6.13 -4.62 -20.65
CA GLY A 85 6.47 -3.25 -21.01
C GLY A 85 6.84 -2.39 -19.79
N ASP A 86 6.95 -1.07 -19.95
CA ASP A 86 7.25 -0.16 -18.83
C ASP A 86 6.31 -0.38 -17.63
N VAL A 87 6.85 -0.87 -16.51
CA VAL A 87 6.09 -1.14 -15.28
C VAL A 87 6.25 0.03 -14.33
N PRO A 88 5.21 0.82 -14.07
CA PRO A 88 5.30 1.89 -13.11
C PRO A 88 5.53 1.35 -11.71
N CYS A 89 6.65 1.73 -11.10
CA CYS A 89 6.98 1.37 -9.73
C CYS A 89 7.28 2.63 -8.92
N ALA A 90 6.84 2.65 -7.67
CA ALA A 90 7.31 3.59 -6.66
C ALA A 90 7.79 2.81 -5.45
N GLN A 91 8.98 3.14 -4.95
CA GLN A 91 9.57 2.49 -3.80
C GLN A 91 9.86 3.53 -2.72
N ILE A 92 9.35 3.31 -1.52
CA ILE A 92 9.49 4.19 -0.37
C ILE A 92 10.36 3.50 0.68
N LEU A 93 11.54 4.07 0.96
CA LEU A 93 12.41 3.61 2.04
C LEU A 93 12.29 4.55 3.23
N VAL A 94 12.06 4.00 4.41
CA VAL A 94 12.12 4.75 5.66
C VAL A 94 13.55 4.74 6.18
N LEU A 95 14.18 5.89 6.22
CA LEU A 95 15.52 6.10 6.75
C LEU A 95 15.44 6.57 8.22
N ARG A 96 16.60 6.83 8.82
CA ARG A 96 16.66 7.42 10.17
C ARG A 96 16.04 8.82 10.20
N ASP A 97 15.74 9.28 11.42
CA ASP A 97 15.19 10.62 11.70
C ASP A 97 13.92 10.93 10.90
N GLN A 98 13.08 9.92 10.66
CA GLN A 98 11.83 10.01 9.88
C GLN A 98 12.04 10.65 8.50
N THR A 99 13.17 10.37 7.88
CA THR A 99 13.44 10.77 6.50
C THR A 99 13.01 9.64 5.57
N PHE A 100 12.32 9.98 4.50
CA PHE A 100 11.84 9.05 3.49
C PHE A 100 12.63 9.26 2.20
N MET A 101 12.99 8.17 1.53
CA MET A 101 13.44 8.18 0.15
C MET A 101 12.34 7.59 -0.73
N VAL A 102 11.83 8.39 -1.67
CA VAL A 102 10.88 7.94 -2.69
C VAL A 102 11.64 7.81 -3.99
N ARG A 103 11.59 6.63 -4.59
CA ARG A 103 12.20 6.32 -5.88
C ARG A 103 11.11 6.00 -6.88
N LEU A 104 11.20 6.56 -8.08
CA LEU A 104 10.26 6.33 -9.15
C LEU A 104 10.96 5.60 -10.31
N SER A 105 10.30 4.57 -10.84
CA SER A 105 10.83 3.79 -11.95
C SER A 105 9.76 3.23 -12.90
N THR A 106 10.19 2.88 -14.10
CA THR A 106 9.44 2.08 -15.08
C THR A 106 9.95 0.64 -15.16
N THR A 107 10.87 0.27 -14.27
CA THR A 107 11.39 -1.08 -14.11
C THR A 107 11.28 -1.49 -12.65
N VAL A 108 11.13 -2.79 -12.40
CA VAL A 108 11.18 -3.34 -11.04
C VAL A 108 12.49 -2.93 -10.37
N MET A 109 12.38 -2.42 -9.14
CA MET A 109 13.52 -1.92 -8.37
C MET A 109 13.97 -2.94 -7.33
N THR A 110 15.28 -3.10 -7.23
CA THR A 110 15.92 -3.77 -6.11
C THR A 110 15.92 -2.86 -4.87
N ILE A 111 15.82 -3.45 -3.69
CA ILE A 111 15.93 -2.72 -2.42
C ILE A 111 17.38 -2.28 -2.23
N PRO A 112 17.68 -0.97 -2.17
CA PRO A 112 19.04 -0.48 -2.03
C PRO A 112 19.50 -0.60 -0.57
N ALA A 113 20.77 -0.96 -0.38
CA ALA A 113 21.39 -1.06 0.94
C ALA A 113 21.74 0.35 1.51
N VAL A 114 20.73 1.12 1.91
CA VAL A 114 20.89 2.52 2.37
C VAL A 114 20.31 2.83 3.76
N ALA A 115 19.87 1.83 4.53
CA ALA A 115 19.25 2.03 5.84
C ALA A 115 20.13 2.79 6.88
N GLY A 116 21.45 2.83 6.67
CA GLY A 116 22.40 3.59 7.48
C GLY A 116 22.83 4.95 6.92
N TYR A 117 22.27 5.38 5.78
CA TYR A 117 22.70 6.59 5.09
C TYR A 117 22.18 7.85 5.80
N ALA A 118 23.10 8.66 6.32
CA ALA A 118 22.77 9.99 6.85
C ALA A 118 22.53 10.96 5.69
N VAL A 119 21.32 11.52 5.63
CA VAL A 119 20.90 12.44 4.57
C VAL A 119 21.28 13.88 4.94
N PRO A 120 22.16 14.56 4.19
CA PRO A 120 22.44 15.98 4.39
C PRO A 120 21.15 16.80 4.17
N ARG A 121 20.92 17.82 5.00
CA ARG A 121 19.75 18.72 4.85
C ARG A 121 19.63 19.33 3.46
N ALA A 122 20.76 19.61 2.80
CA ALA A 122 20.80 20.18 1.45
C ALA A 122 20.23 19.25 0.35
N MET A 123 20.04 17.96 0.65
CA MET A 123 19.43 17.01 -0.28
C MET A 123 17.91 16.85 -0.07
N LEU A 124 17.36 17.39 1.02
CA LEU A 124 15.92 17.28 1.30
C LEU A 124 15.10 18.14 0.34
N ASP A 125 13.91 17.64 0.02
CA ASP A 125 12.86 18.33 -0.74
C ASP A 125 13.32 18.79 -2.14
N ARG A 126 14.29 18.07 -2.72
CA ARG A 126 14.80 18.26 -4.07
C ARG A 126 14.72 16.96 -4.86
N TRP A 127 14.23 17.03 -6.09
CA TRP A 127 14.26 15.91 -7.02
C TRP A 127 15.69 15.66 -7.52
N ASN A 128 16.14 14.41 -7.50
CA ASN A 128 17.47 14.00 -7.92
C ASN A 128 17.38 13.01 -9.07
N TYR A 129 18.16 13.25 -10.12
CA TYR A 129 18.30 12.37 -11.29
C TYR A 129 19.68 11.70 -11.34
N GLU A 130 20.42 11.68 -10.22
CA GLU A 130 21.73 11.05 -10.19
C GLU A 130 21.62 9.54 -10.45
N ASP A 131 22.51 8.99 -11.29
CA ASP A 131 22.61 7.56 -11.63
C ASP A 131 23.10 6.67 -10.46
N ARG A 132 22.93 7.12 -9.22
CA ARG A 132 23.30 6.37 -8.02
C ARG A 132 22.55 5.04 -7.92
N PHE A 133 21.34 4.98 -8.47
CA PHE A 133 20.48 3.81 -8.47
C PHE A 133 20.11 3.45 -9.90
N ARG A 134 20.77 2.42 -10.45
CA ARG A 134 20.67 2.04 -11.87
C ARG A 134 19.24 1.68 -12.31
N ASP A 135 18.44 1.20 -11.38
CA ASP A 135 17.05 0.78 -11.54
C ASP A 135 16.04 1.91 -11.22
N CYS A 136 16.49 3.13 -10.91
CA CYS A 136 15.67 4.29 -10.60
C CYS A 136 15.48 5.19 -11.83
N THR A 137 14.68 4.76 -12.80
CA THR A 137 14.66 5.41 -14.13
C THR A 137 14.11 6.84 -14.13
N HIS A 138 13.37 7.26 -13.09
CA HIS A 138 12.74 8.59 -13.04
C HIS A 138 13.22 9.45 -11.86
N GLY A 139 14.30 9.02 -11.21
CA GLY A 139 14.91 9.75 -10.10
C GLY A 139 14.22 9.54 -8.75
N TYR A 140 14.71 10.26 -7.76
CA TYR A 140 14.30 10.08 -6.38
C TYR A 140 14.22 11.40 -5.60
N LEU A 141 13.41 11.38 -4.56
CA LEU A 141 13.21 12.46 -3.61
C LEU A 141 13.58 11.99 -2.21
N LEU A 142 14.29 12.83 -1.46
CA LEU A 142 14.48 12.69 -0.03
C LEU A 142 13.63 13.73 0.68
N THR A 143 12.77 13.35 1.61
CA THR A 143 11.89 14.29 2.31
C THR A 143 11.58 13.80 3.72
N ARG A 144 11.15 14.72 4.59
CA ARG A 144 10.53 14.38 5.89
C ARG A 144 9.02 14.54 5.88
N SER A 145 8.46 15.02 4.78
CA SER A 145 7.03 15.24 4.62
C SER A 145 6.36 13.97 4.11
N ARG A 146 5.58 13.34 4.99
CA ARG A 146 4.72 12.19 4.64
C ARG A 146 3.71 12.53 3.55
N GLY A 147 3.15 13.74 3.62
CA GLY A 147 2.26 14.26 2.57
C GLY A 147 2.97 14.33 1.22
N CYS A 148 4.21 14.84 1.19
CA CYS A 148 4.99 14.91 -0.05
C CYS A 148 5.30 13.53 -0.63
N VAL A 149 5.62 12.54 0.23
CA VAL A 149 5.77 11.14 -0.19
C VAL A 149 4.51 10.65 -0.90
N ALA A 150 3.36 10.80 -0.25
CA ALA A 150 2.08 10.36 -0.79
C ALA A 150 1.70 11.09 -2.09
N ASP A 151 1.88 12.42 -2.13
CA ASP A 151 1.58 13.25 -3.29
C ASP A 151 2.42 12.84 -4.52
N VAL A 152 3.72 12.58 -4.32
CA VAL A 152 4.61 12.11 -5.39
C VAL A 152 4.16 10.75 -5.91
N CYS A 153 3.86 9.79 -5.02
CA CYS A 153 3.41 8.47 -5.43
C CYS A 153 2.06 8.52 -6.17
N VAL A 154 1.10 9.29 -5.67
CA VAL A 154 -0.21 9.42 -6.33
C VAL A 154 -0.08 10.10 -7.69
N ALA A 155 0.66 11.21 -7.80
CA ALA A 155 0.91 11.86 -9.09
C ALA A 155 1.56 10.89 -10.08
N TRP A 156 2.54 10.12 -9.62
CA TRP A 156 3.28 9.17 -10.44
C TRP A 156 2.40 8.10 -11.10
N PHE A 157 1.44 7.53 -10.36
CA PHE A 157 0.54 6.52 -10.89
C PHE A 157 -0.62 7.14 -11.66
N ARG A 158 -1.18 8.23 -11.14
CA ARG A 158 -2.33 8.91 -11.76
C ARG A 158 -2.02 9.45 -13.15
N ASP A 159 -0.81 9.94 -13.39
CA ASP A 159 -0.43 10.52 -14.68
C ASP A 159 -0.18 9.45 -15.76
N ARG A 160 -0.23 8.16 -15.41
CA ARG A 160 0.02 7.07 -16.35
C ARG A 160 -1.25 6.49 -16.92
N ARG A 161 -1.27 6.44 -18.26
CA ARG A 161 -2.37 5.87 -19.05
C ARG A 161 -2.64 4.39 -18.78
N ALA A 162 -1.66 3.64 -18.27
CA ALA A 162 -1.81 2.22 -17.94
C ALA A 162 -2.53 1.98 -16.60
N ILE A 163 -2.71 3.01 -15.76
CA ILE A 163 -3.35 2.89 -14.45
C ILE A 163 -4.73 3.55 -14.52
N SER A 164 -5.78 2.73 -14.52
CA SER A 164 -7.17 3.20 -14.57
C SER A 164 -7.64 3.85 -13.27
N GLY A 165 -7.02 3.49 -12.14
CA GLY A 165 -7.36 4.00 -10.82
C GLY A 165 -6.47 3.37 -9.73
N PRO A 166 -6.61 3.77 -8.46
CA PRO A 166 -5.78 3.23 -7.39
C PRO A 166 -6.09 1.76 -7.06
N ALA A 167 -7.29 1.26 -7.39
CA ALA A 167 -7.72 -0.10 -7.09
C ALA A 167 -6.92 -1.20 -7.83
N VAL A 168 -6.24 -0.86 -8.93
CA VAL A 168 -5.40 -1.80 -9.69
C VAL A 168 -3.97 -1.85 -9.17
N LEU A 169 -3.63 -1.04 -8.16
CA LEU A 169 -2.31 -1.01 -7.55
C LEU A 169 -2.22 -2.01 -6.40
N GLY A 170 -1.10 -2.71 -6.34
CA GLY A 170 -0.68 -3.53 -5.22
C GLY A 170 0.40 -2.83 -4.40
N CYS A 171 0.64 -3.35 -3.20
CA CYS A 171 1.78 -2.95 -2.40
C CYS A 171 2.46 -4.15 -1.75
N HIS A 172 3.77 -4.03 -1.54
CA HIS A 172 4.56 -5.01 -0.82
C HIS A 172 5.39 -4.32 0.26
N TYR A 173 5.35 -4.86 1.48
CA TYR A 173 6.13 -4.36 2.60
C TYR A 173 7.27 -5.31 2.93
N THR A 174 8.50 -4.80 2.91
CA THR A 174 9.69 -5.50 3.38
C THR A 174 10.16 -4.88 4.69
N THR A 175 10.36 -5.73 5.71
CA THR A 175 11.01 -5.31 6.95
C THR A 175 12.50 -5.14 6.72
N GLY A 176 13.06 -4.01 7.15
CA GLY A 176 14.52 -3.85 7.19
C GLY A 176 15.13 -4.77 8.25
N ASP A 177 16.28 -5.38 7.95
CA ASP A 177 17.07 -6.05 8.99
C ASP A 177 17.42 -4.98 10.05
N PRO A 178 17.04 -5.16 11.33
CA PRO A 178 17.42 -4.22 12.37
C PRO A 178 18.94 -4.07 12.38
N ASP A 179 19.39 -2.81 12.36
CA ASP A 179 20.81 -2.43 12.36
C ASP A 179 21.64 -3.39 13.23
N PRO A 180 22.74 -3.98 12.72
CA PRO A 180 23.65 -4.81 13.52
C PRO A 180 24.10 -4.14 14.83
N ARG A 181 24.12 -2.80 14.91
CA ARG A 181 24.39 -2.06 16.16
C ARG A 181 23.27 -2.15 17.19
N ALA A 182 22.00 -2.22 16.76
CA ALA A 182 20.87 -2.46 17.66
C ALA A 182 20.91 -3.88 18.25
N ARG A 183 21.38 -4.87 17.47
CA ARG A 183 21.62 -6.25 17.95
C ARG A 183 22.74 -6.35 18.99
N ALA A 184 23.75 -5.47 18.91
CA ALA A 184 24.86 -5.43 19.87
C ALA A 184 24.48 -4.74 21.20
N ALA A 185 23.63 -3.71 21.17
CA ALA A 185 23.18 -3.01 22.36
C ALA A 185 22.24 -3.84 23.27
N GLY A 186 21.54 -4.83 22.71
CA GLY A 186 20.64 -5.72 23.46
C GLY A 186 21.32 -6.88 24.20
N ARG A 187 22.64 -7.09 24.05
CA ARG A 187 23.39 -8.18 24.70
C ARG A 187 24.39 -7.71 25.76
N GLY A 188 24.34 -6.43 26.16
CA GLY A 188 25.36 -5.80 27.02
C GLY A 188 25.01 -5.66 28.50
N SER A 189 23.81 -6.03 28.94
CA SER A 189 23.31 -5.71 30.29
C SER A 189 22.87 -6.95 31.07
N ASP A 190 23.72 -7.97 31.15
CA ASP A 190 23.51 -9.11 32.07
C ASP A 190 24.87 -9.68 32.54
N GLY A 191 25.75 -8.78 32.96
CA GLY A 191 27.01 -9.11 33.63
C GLY A 191 27.03 -8.47 35.01
N GLY A 192 26.39 -9.14 35.97
CA GLY A 192 26.41 -8.76 37.38
C GLY A 192 27.78 -9.00 38.02
N ASP A 193 28.09 -8.16 39.00
CA ASP A 193 28.98 -8.41 40.13
C ASP A 193 28.50 -7.46 41.26
N PRO A 194 28.66 -7.76 42.56
CA PRO A 194 29.64 -8.67 43.20
C PRO A 194 29.06 -9.91 43.89
#